data_AF-A0A453AW32-F1
#
_entry.id   AF-A0A453AW32-F1
#
_cell.length_a   1.000
_cell.length_b   1.000
_cell.length_c   1.000
_cell.angle_alpha   90.00
_cell.angle_beta   90.00
_cell.angle_gamma   90.00
#
_symmetry.space_group_name_H-M   'P 1'
#
loop_
_entity.id
_entity.type
_entity.pdbx_description
1 polymer ?
#
loop_
_entity_poly.entity_id
_entity_poly.type
_entity_poly.pdbx_seq_one_letter_code
_entity_poly.pdbx_strand_id
1 'polypeptide(L)'
;MPLLKPERAPLPGDVKTILDEGMSLFRLHQSRHGRAEPSKGSYAQEWAQWEKRLRVVLSRNANYLTSIQVPFDVAVKEVLEQLKAVAKGDVKTPDTAKRRFGNIVFAAVTVPQADILSLLRKLGENDGDVNNFLNGIKVEDNLSKAHVTLAHKRAHGVAAVASYGVYQNQEVPVSFNAFLYTDKMAALEAQLGTVNGEKIDSKNDWPHVTLWTAPGVAPKEANMLPQLFSSGQAKRVLIDPPITITGVLDFY
;
A
#
# COMPACT_ATOMS: atom_id res chain seq x y z
N MET A 1 -13.20 11.50 -14.75
CA MET A 1 -11.92 11.88 -15.41
C MET A 1 -11.82 11.08 -16.70
N PRO A 2 -11.46 11.68 -17.83
CA PRO A 2 -11.31 10.95 -19.08
C PRO A 2 -10.17 9.93 -18.99
N LEU A 3 -10.35 8.75 -19.57
CA LEU A 3 -9.30 7.75 -19.66
C LEU A 3 -8.26 8.22 -20.68
N LEU A 4 -6.97 8.06 -20.33
CA LEU A 4 -5.86 8.45 -21.20
C LEU A 4 -5.28 7.22 -21.88
N LYS A 5 -4.87 7.37 -23.13
CA LYS A 5 -4.15 6.33 -23.88
C LYS A 5 -2.81 6.01 -23.18
N PRO A 6 -2.43 4.73 -23.08
CA PRO A 6 -1.15 4.33 -22.49
C PRO A 6 0.03 4.83 -23.33
N GLU A 7 -0.05 4.71 -24.65
CA GLU A 7 0.99 5.11 -25.61
C GLU A 7 0.99 6.61 -25.96
N ARG A 8 0.55 7.46 -25.03
CA ARG A 8 0.46 8.91 -25.29
C ARG A 8 1.86 9.53 -25.37
N ALA A 9 2.05 10.41 -26.34
CA ALA A 9 3.24 11.27 -26.39
C ALA A 9 3.33 12.15 -25.12
N PRO A 10 4.53 12.60 -24.72
CA PRO A 10 4.71 13.50 -23.58
C PRO A 10 3.84 14.76 -23.66
N LEU A 11 3.54 15.36 -22.49
CA LEU A 11 2.81 16.63 -22.44
C LEU A 11 3.57 17.71 -23.20
N PRO A 12 2.87 18.57 -23.98
CA PRO A 12 3.44 19.78 -24.54
C PRO A 12 4.15 20.62 -23.48
N GLY A 13 5.28 21.23 -23.85
CA GLY A 13 6.14 21.92 -22.89
C GLY A 13 5.44 23.08 -22.16
N ASP A 14 4.55 23.79 -22.84
CA ASP A 14 3.73 24.86 -22.27
C ASP A 14 2.68 24.34 -21.29
N VAL A 15 2.02 23.22 -21.61
CA VAL A 15 1.10 22.51 -20.70
C VAL A 15 1.83 22.01 -19.46
N LYS A 16 3.02 21.41 -19.62
CA LYS A 16 3.82 20.96 -18.49
C LYS A 16 4.22 22.14 -17.59
N THR A 17 4.74 23.20 -18.20
CA THR A 17 5.22 24.39 -17.48
C THR A 17 4.10 25.06 -16.67
N ILE A 18 2.91 25.24 -17.25
CA ILE A 18 1.79 25.89 -16.54
C ILE A 18 1.26 25.02 -15.39
N LEU A 19 1.33 23.69 -15.51
CA LEU A 19 0.96 22.77 -14.43
C LEU A 19 2.00 22.79 -13.30
N ASP A 20 3.29 22.77 -13.63
CA ASP A 20 4.39 22.85 -12.65
C ASP A 20 4.36 24.18 -11.87
N GLU A 21 4.00 25.27 -12.53
CA GLU A 21 3.78 26.57 -11.90
C GLU A 21 2.61 26.51 -10.89
N GLY A 22 1.49 25.90 -11.28
CA GLY A 22 0.33 25.73 -10.41
C GLY A 22 0.64 24.86 -9.18
N MET A 23 1.39 23.77 -9.37
CA MET A 23 1.88 22.93 -8.29
C MET A 23 2.79 23.68 -7.32
N SER A 24 3.63 24.57 -7.85
CA SER A 24 4.52 25.40 -7.04
C SER A 24 3.73 26.43 -6.23
N LEU A 25 2.75 27.10 -6.84
CA LEU A 25 1.83 28.02 -6.15
C LEU A 25 1.02 27.31 -5.06
N PHE A 26 0.53 26.10 -5.34
CA PHE A 26 -0.18 25.28 -4.37
C PHE A 26 0.69 24.93 -3.16
N ARG A 27 1.93 24.47 -3.38
CA ARG A 27 2.88 24.17 -2.31
C ARG A 27 3.22 25.39 -1.47
N LEU A 28 3.39 26.55 -2.10
CA LEU A 28 3.67 27.82 -1.43
C LEU A 28 2.50 28.27 -0.54
N HIS A 29 1.26 28.09 -1.01
CA HIS A 29 0.07 28.35 -0.20
C HIS A 29 -0.06 27.37 0.96
N GLN A 30 0.11 26.07 0.69
CA GLN A 30 0.02 25.01 1.68
C GLN A 30 1.04 25.18 2.81
N SER A 31 2.29 25.52 2.50
CA SER A 31 3.35 25.73 3.50
C SER A 31 3.08 26.93 4.41
N ARG A 32 2.41 27.97 3.90
CA ARG A 32 2.13 29.20 4.64
C ARG A 32 0.85 29.15 5.46
N HIS A 33 -0.20 28.51 4.94
CA HIS A 33 -1.55 28.61 5.52
C HIS A 33 -2.12 27.28 6.04
N GLY A 34 -1.48 26.13 5.75
CA GLY A 34 -1.94 24.80 6.18
C GLY A 34 -3.32 24.38 5.66
N ARG A 35 -3.94 25.19 4.79
CA ARG A 35 -5.28 24.97 4.22
C ARG A 35 -5.17 24.58 2.75
N ALA A 36 -6.11 23.76 2.30
CA ALA A 36 -6.17 23.27 0.92
C ALA A 36 -7.00 24.16 -0.03
N GLU A 37 -7.29 25.42 0.34
CA GLU A 37 -8.06 26.36 -0.48
C GLU A 37 -7.16 27.49 -1.03
N PRO A 38 -6.56 27.33 -2.23
CA PRO A 38 -5.59 28.29 -2.77
C PRO A 38 -6.24 29.58 -3.29
N SER A 39 -7.56 29.54 -3.54
CA SER A 39 -8.36 30.67 -4.01
C SER A 39 -8.65 31.71 -2.92
N LYS A 40 -8.16 31.51 -1.70
CA LYS A 40 -8.31 32.42 -0.56
C LYS A 40 -6.95 32.64 0.13
N GLY A 41 -6.74 33.84 0.66
CA GLY A 41 -5.54 34.18 1.42
C GLY A 41 -4.50 34.96 0.59
N SER A 42 -3.25 34.95 1.03
CA SER A 42 -2.20 35.87 0.54
C SER A 42 -1.80 35.67 -0.92
N TYR A 43 -2.14 34.53 -1.54
CA TYR A 43 -1.78 34.20 -2.93
C TYR A 43 -3.00 34.11 -3.87
N ALA A 44 -4.16 34.64 -3.46
CA ALA A 44 -5.40 34.51 -4.21
C ALA A 44 -5.35 35.24 -5.57
N GLN A 45 -4.60 36.34 -5.67
CA GLN A 45 -4.45 37.09 -6.93
C GLN A 45 -3.59 36.32 -7.94
N GLU A 46 -2.46 35.78 -7.49
CA GLU A 46 -1.55 34.96 -8.27
C GLU A 46 -2.24 33.68 -8.74
N TRP A 47 -3.05 33.06 -7.88
CA TRP A 47 -3.87 31.91 -8.24
C TRP A 47 -4.89 32.25 -9.34
N ALA A 48 -5.59 33.37 -9.23
CA ALA A 48 -6.56 33.80 -10.24
C ALA A 48 -5.90 34.14 -11.58
N GLN A 49 -4.69 34.74 -11.56
CA GLN A 49 -3.92 35.03 -12.78
C GLN A 49 -3.39 33.73 -13.43
N TRP A 50 -2.91 32.80 -12.61
CA TRP A 50 -2.49 31.48 -13.07
C TRP A 50 -3.66 30.72 -13.71
N GLU A 51 -4.85 30.70 -13.10
CA GLU A 51 -6.02 30.00 -13.63
C GLU A 51 -6.43 30.54 -15.01
N LYS A 52 -6.39 31.87 -15.20
CA LYS A 52 -6.64 32.50 -16.51
C LYS A 52 -5.64 32.01 -17.56
N ARG A 53 -4.35 31.96 -17.22
CA ARG A 53 -3.30 31.47 -18.13
C ARG A 53 -3.43 29.97 -18.40
N LEU A 54 -3.75 29.17 -17.39
CA LEU A 54 -4.03 27.74 -17.53
C LEU A 54 -5.14 27.51 -18.56
N ARG A 55 -6.28 28.21 -18.45
CA ARG A 55 -7.39 28.07 -19.40
C ARG A 55 -6.96 28.38 -20.84
N VAL A 56 -6.13 29.41 -21.04
CA VAL A 56 -5.59 29.75 -22.36
C VAL A 56 -4.66 28.66 -22.90
N VAL A 57 -3.72 28.18 -22.09
CA VAL A 57 -2.77 27.12 -22.48
C VAL A 57 -3.48 25.81 -22.80
N LEU A 58 -4.44 25.39 -21.96
CA LEU A 58 -5.22 24.19 -22.20
C LEU A 58 -6.06 24.29 -23.48
N SER A 59 -6.67 25.46 -23.74
CA SER A 59 -7.46 25.68 -24.95
C SER A 59 -6.60 25.63 -26.21
N ARG A 60 -5.39 26.21 -26.19
CA ARG A 60 -4.44 26.13 -27.31
C ARG A 60 -3.97 24.71 -27.60
N ASN A 61 -3.91 23.87 -26.56
CA ASN A 61 -3.48 22.47 -26.66
C ASN A 61 -4.66 21.48 -26.75
N ALA A 62 -5.88 21.96 -26.98
CA ALA A 62 -7.09 21.12 -26.96
C ALA A 62 -7.02 19.92 -27.92
N ASN A 63 -6.42 20.09 -29.10
CA ASN A 63 -6.26 19.00 -30.07
C ASN A 63 -5.39 17.87 -29.52
N TYR A 64 -4.26 18.20 -28.89
CA TYR A 64 -3.42 17.21 -28.22
C TYR A 64 -4.15 16.59 -27.02
N LEU A 65 -4.77 17.41 -26.17
CA LEU A 65 -5.49 16.92 -24.99
C LEU A 65 -6.65 16.00 -25.34
N THR A 66 -7.26 16.18 -26.52
CA THR A 66 -8.31 15.29 -27.04
C THR A 66 -7.71 14.03 -27.66
N SER A 67 -6.59 14.13 -28.37
CA SER A 67 -5.97 12.99 -29.05
C SER A 67 -5.45 11.92 -28.08
N ILE A 68 -5.03 12.33 -26.89
CA ILE A 68 -4.57 11.42 -25.83
C ILE A 68 -5.72 10.78 -25.03
N GLN A 69 -6.95 11.24 -25.20
CA GLN A 69 -8.10 10.63 -24.54
C GLN A 69 -8.52 9.36 -25.30
N VAL A 70 -8.88 8.34 -24.54
CA VAL A 70 -9.60 7.19 -25.08
C VAL A 70 -11.00 7.67 -25.48
N PRO A 71 -11.41 7.50 -26.75
CA PRO A 71 -12.76 7.87 -27.16
C PRO A 71 -13.79 7.18 -26.29
N PHE A 72 -14.81 7.91 -25.86
CA PHE A 72 -15.83 7.41 -24.93
C PHE A 72 -16.49 6.13 -25.44
N ASP A 73 -16.82 6.07 -26.74
CA ASP A 73 -17.46 4.90 -27.35
C ASP A 73 -16.58 3.65 -27.32
N VAL A 74 -15.24 3.80 -27.38
CA VAL A 74 -14.30 2.69 -27.25
C VAL A 74 -14.32 2.16 -25.82
N ALA A 75 -14.27 3.05 -24.82
CA ALA A 75 -14.35 2.66 -23.42
C ALA A 75 -15.70 1.97 -23.09
N VAL A 76 -16.81 2.49 -23.62
CA VAL A 76 -18.14 1.87 -23.46
C VAL A 76 -18.18 0.50 -24.12
N LYS A 77 -17.62 0.36 -25.32
CA LYS A 77 -17.58 -0.93 -26.03
C LYS A 77 -16.73 -1.97 -25.28
N GLU A 78 -15.57 -1.59 -24.76
CA GLU A 78 -14.73 -2.48 -23.94
C GLU A 78 -15.47 -2.95 -22.69
N VAL A 79 -16.14 -2.04 -21.98
CA VAL A 79 -16.96 -2.39 -20.80
C VAL A 79 -18.13 -3.30 -21.21
N LEU A 80 -18.80 -3.03 -22.32
CA LEU A 80 -19.90 -3.84 -22.82
C LEU A 80 -19.43 -5.27 -23.15
N GLU A 81 -18.28 -5.41 -23.80
CA GLU A 81 -17.71 -6.73 -24.11
C GLU A 81 -17.27 -7.49 -22.84
N GLN A 82 -16.70 -6.79 -21.85
CA GLN A 82 -16.44 -7.37 -20.53
C GLN A 82 -17.73 -7.85 -19.85
N LEU A 83 -18.80 -7.05 -19.89
CA LEU A 83 -20.10 -7.43 -19.32
C LEU A 83 -20.72 -8.61 -20.05
N LYS A 84 -20.59 -8.69 -21.39
CA LYS A 84 -21.02 -9.86 -22.16
C LYS A 84 -20.22 -11.12 -21.81
N ALA A 85 -18.90 -11.00 -21.64
CA ALA A 85 -18.06 -12.11 -21.23
C ALA A 85 -18.43 -12.62 -19.83
N VAL A 86 -18.75 -11.70 -18.90
CA VAL A 86 -19.31 -12.05 -17.58
C VAL A 86 -20.66 -12.74 -17.71
N ALA A 87 -21.58 -12.22 -18.54
CA ALA A 87 -22.90 -12.82 -18.74
C ALA A 87 -22.85 -14.22 -19.38
N LYS A 88 -21.83 -14.50 -20.20
CA LYS A 88 -21.59 -15.82 -20.80
C LYS A 88 -20.90 -16.82 -19.86
N GLY A 89 -20.38 -16.36 -18.73
CA GLY A 89 -19.62 -17.19 -17.80
C GLY A 89 -18.16 -17.44 -18.23
N ASP A 90 -17.67 -16.75 -19.26
CA ASP A 90 -16.29 -16.86 -19.77
C ASP A 90 -15.27 -16.23 -18.80
N VAL A 91 -15.75 -15.38 -17.88
CA VAL A 91 -14.98 -14.80 -16.79
C VAL A 91 -15.31 -15.58 -15.51
N LYS A 92 -14.33 -16.27 -14.93
CA LYS A 92 -14.44 -16.80 -13.56
C LYS A 92 -14.64 -15.62 -12.61
N THR A 93 -15.88 -15.36 -12.23
CA THR A 93 -16.18 -14.43 -11.15
C THR A 93 -15.54 -14.96 -9.88
N PRO A 94 -14.72 -14.17 -9.16
CA PRO A 94 -14.22 -14.58 -7.85
C PRO A 94 -15.42 -14.84 -6.94
N ASP A 95 -15.30 -15.88 -6.10
CA ASP A 95 -16.41 -16.42 -5.33
C ASP A 95 -17.18 -15.30 -4.60
N THR A 96 -18.48 -15.21 -4.91
CA THR A 96 -19.36 -14.12 -4.45
C THR A 96 -20.18 -14.58 -3.25
N ALA A 97 -19.51 -15.08 -2.22
CA ALA A 97 -20.11 -15.00 -0.88
C ALA A 97 -20.42 -13.52 -0.59
N LYS A 98 -21.62 -13.22 -0.07
CA LYS A 98 -22.12 -11.86 0.21
C LYS A 98 -21.11 -11.04 1.02
N ARG A 99 -20.29 -10.25 0.33
CA ARG A 99 -19.25 -9.43 0.96
C ARG A 99 -19.88 -8.21 1.64
N ARG A 100 -19.87 -8.16 2.97
CA ARG A 100 -20.24 -6.97 3.75
C ARG A 100 -19.01 -6.09 3.99
N PHE A 101 -18.67 -5.22 3.03
CA PHE A 101 -17.47 -4.37 3.11
C PHE A 101 -17.63 -3.09 3.98
N GLY A 102 -18.73 -2.92 4.73
CA GLY A 102 -19.07 -1.64 5.36
C GLY A 102 -18.07 -1.11 6.40
N ASN A 103 -17.34 -2.00 7.08
CA ASN A 103 -16.45 -1.64 8.19
C ASN A 103 -14.97 -1.98 7.98
N ILE A 104 -14.55 -2.35 6.76
CA ILE A 104 -13.18 -2.80 6.54
C ILE A 104 -12.19 -1.62 6.60
N VAL A 105 -11.23 -1.76 7.49
CA VAL A 105 -10.11 -0.87 7.78
C VAL A 105 -8.87 -1.28 6.99
N PHE A 106 -8.56 -2.57 6.88
CA PHE A 106 -7.39 -3.06 6.15
C PHE A 106 -7.54 -4.51 5.65
N ALA A 107 -6.71 -4.88 4.69
CA ALA A 107 -6.52 -6.25 4.22
C ALA A 107 -5.19 -6.80 4.75
N ALA A 108 -5.16 -8.05 5.20
CA ALA A 108 -3.96 -8.68 5.71
C ALA A 108 -3.94 -10.19 5.48
N VAL A 109 -2.74 -10.77 5.43
CA VAL A 109 -2.54 -12.22 5.56
C VAL A 109 -2.31 -12.53 7.02
N THR A 110 -3.23 -13.26 7.65
CA THR A 110 -3.12 -13.69 9.05
C THR A 110 -2.36 -15.00 9.10
N VAL A 111 -1.27 -15.03 9.84
CA VAL A 111 -0.42 -16.22 10.00
C VAL A 111 -0.68 -16.85 11.37
N PRO A 112 -0.63 -18.19 11.48
CA PRO A 112 -0.86 -18.85 12.77
C PRO A 112 0.17 -18.43 13.82
N GLN A 113 -0.31 -18.05 15.00
CA GLN A 113 0.55 -17.62 16.10
C GLN A 113 1.54 -18.72 16.51
N ALA A 114 1.09 -19.98 16.56
CA ALA A 114 1.93 -21.11 16.95
C ALA A 114 3.15 -21.27 16.02
N ASP A 115 2.97 -21.07 14.71
CA ASP A 115 4.05 -21.18 13.73
C ASP A 115 5.05 -20.02 13.86
N ILE A 116 4.56 -18.81 14.15
CA ILE A 116 5.41 -17.65 14.42
C ILE A 116 6.22 -17.85 15.70
N LEU A 117 5.60 -18.34 16.77
CA LEU A 117 6.31 -18.63 18.02
C LEU A 117 7.35 -19.74 17.82
N SER A 118 7.03 -20.79 17.04
CA SER A 118 7.99 -21.83 16.68
C SER A 118 9.18 -21.28 15.90
N LEU A 119 8.94 -20.38 14.93
CA LEU A 119 9.99 -19.68 14.19
C LEU A 119 10.88 -18.87 15.14
N LEU A 120 10.28 -18.06 16.02
CA LEU A 120 11.01 -17.22 16.96
C LEU A 120 11.86 -18.03 17.95
N ARG A 121 11.36 -19.18 18.41
CA ARG A 121 12.12 -20.10 19.26
C ARG A 121 13.37 -20.60 18.57
N LYS A 122 13.26 -21.03 17.30
CA LYS A 122 14.43 -21.45 16.50
C LYS A 122 15.45 -20.33 16.34
N LEU A 123 15.00 -19.08 16.20
CA LEU A 123 15.91 -17.93 16.14
C LEU A 123 16.62 -17.71 17.48
N GLY A 124 15.90 -17.81 18.61
CA GLY A 124 16.50 -17.70 19.94
C GLY A 124 17.49 -18.83 20.26
N GLU A 125 17.24 -20.04 19.78
CA GLU A 125 18.17 -21.17 19.95
C GLU A 125 19.52 -20.92 19.25
N ASN A 126 19.51 -20.17 18.14
CA ASN A 126 20.70 -19.88 17.33
C ASN A 126 21.40 -18.56 17.70
N ASP A 127 20.71 -17.65 18.38
CA ASP A 127 21.23 -16.32 18.75
C ASP A 127 20.84 -15.94 20.17
N GLY A 128 21.83 -15.87 21.06
CA GLY A 128 21.64 -15.56 22.48
C GLY A 128 21.09 -14.15 22.74
N ASP A 129 21.43 -13.16 21.91
CA ASP A 129 20.88 -11.81 22.03
C ASP A 129 19.39 -11.79 21.65
N VAL A 130 19.01 -12.53 20.62
CA VAL A 130 17.60 -12.72 20.23
C VAL A 130 16.85 -13.43 21.34
N ASN A 131 17.39 -14.51 21.88
CA ASN A 131 16.75 -15.24 22.98
C ASN A 131 16.49 -14.34 24.19
N ASN A 132 17.51 -13.58 24.61
CA ASN A 132 17.40 -12.64 25.72
C ASN A 132 16.33 -11.57 25.45
N PHE A 133 16.30 -11.03 24.22
CA PHE A 133 15.29 -10.05 23.82
C PHE A 133 13.87 -10.62 23.87
N LEU A 134 13.63 -11.77 23.22
CA LEU A 134 12.32 -12.41 23.13
C LEU A 134 11.76 -12.77 24.52
N ASN A 135 12.62 -13.26 25.41
CA ASN A 135 12.27 -13.53 26.81
C ASN A 135 11.98 -12.24 27.58
N GLY A 136 12.76 -11.18 27.35
CA GLY A 136 12.56 -9.88 27.98
C GLY A 136 11.22 -9.24 27.63
N ILE A 137 10.78 -9.35 26.37
CA ILE A 137 9.48 -8.83 25.93
C ILE A 137 8.32 -9.79 26.19
N LYS A 138 8.59 -11.01 26.69
CA LYS A 138 7.60 -12.08 26.90
C LYS A 138 6.70 -12.28 25.67
N VAL A 139 7.33 -12.51 24.52
CA VAL A 139 6.61 -12.54 23.23
C VAL A 139 5.48 -13.57 23.21
N GLU A 140 5.65 -14.72 23.88
CA GLU A 140 4.64 -15.78 23.97
C GLU A 140 3.35 -15.30 24.65
N ASP A 141 3.46 -14.43 25.65
CA ASP A 141 2.33 -13.88 26.41
C ASP A 141 1.66 -12.70 25.68
N ASN A 142 2.42 -11.97 24.84
CA ASN A 142 2.00 -10.68 24.27
C ASN A 142 1.57 -10.75 22.80
N LEU A 143 1.94 -11.81 22.08
CA LEU A 143 1.57 -11.97 20.67
C LEU A 143 0.09 -12.36 20.56
N SER A 144 -0.79 -11.40 20.28
CA SER A 144 -2.24 -11.70 20.14
C SER A 144 -2.61 -12.13 18.72
N LYS A 145 -2.13 -11.39 17.71
CA LYS A 145 -2.48 -11.64 16.30
C LYS A 145 -1.33 -11.30 15.37
N ALA A 146 -0.75 -12.33 14.77
CA ALA A 146 0.30 -12.19 13.77
C ALA A 146 -0.32 -12.04 12.37
N HIS A 147 0.01 -10.95 11.68
CA HIS A 147 -0.48 -10.71 10.33
C HIS A 147 0.48 -9.82 9.53
N VAL A 148 0.52 -10.02 8.21
CA VAL A 148 1.17 -9.12 7.26
C VAL A 148 0.10 -8.20 6.68
N THR A 149 0.21 -6.90 6.94
CA THR A 149 -0.71 -5.92 6.33
C THR A 149 -0.43 -5.78 4.84
N LEU A 150 -1.47 -5.95 4.01
CA LEU A 150 -1.43 -5.77 2.56
C LEU A 150 -1.75 -4.33 2.17
N ALA A 151 -2.85 -3.81 2.71
CA ALA A 151 -3.23 -2.43 2.50
C ALA A 151 -4.11 -1.92 3.62
N HIS A 152 -3.92 -0.65 3.99
CA HIS A 152 -4.73 0.02 4.99
C HIS A 152 -5.54 1.16 4.35
N LYS A 153 -6.83 1.26 4.66
CA LYS A 153 -7.77 2.22 4.07
C LYS A 153 -7.29 3.66 4.19
N ARG A 154 -6.70 4.04 5.33
CA ARG A 154 -6.18 5.41 5.56
C ARG A 154 -4.94 5.73 4.73
N ALA A 155 -4.10 4.73 4.42
CA ALA A 155 -2.84 4.94 3.72
C ALA A 155 -3.00 4.78 2.20
N HIS A 156 -3.78 3.78 1.77
CA HIS A 156 -3.86 3.36 0.37
C HIS A 156 -5.25 3.55 -0.25
N GLY A 157 -6.26 3.95 0.53
CA GLY A 157 -7.64 4.14 0.08
C GLY A 157 -8.46 2.86 0.02
N VAL A 158 -9.78 3.03 -0.12
CA VAL A 158 -10.75 1.92 -0.12
C VAL A 158 -10.54 0.98 -1.31
N ALA A 159 -10.23 1.52 -2.48
CA ALA A 159 -10.04 0.73 -3.69
C ALA A 159 -8.84 -0.23 -3.57
N ALA A 160 -7.73 0.20 -2.97
CA ALA A 160 -6.56 -0.63 -2.76
C ALA A 160 -6.80 -1.74 -1.73
N VAL A 161 -7.65 -1.51 -0.73
CA VAL A 161 -8.07 -2.58 0.19
C VAL A 161 -8.98 -3.56 -0.55
N ALA A 162 -10.01 -3.06 -1.25
CA ALA A 162 -10.99 -3.87 -1.95
C ALA A 162 -10.40 -4.74 -3.07
N SER A 163 -9.27 -4.35 -3.68
CA SER A 163 -8.62 -5.15 -4.72
C SER A 163 -8.18 -6.54 -4.26
N TYR A 164 -7.93 -6.72 -2.96
CA TYR A 164 -7.60 -8.04 -2.41
C TYR A 164 -8.83 -8.94 -2.24
N GLY A 165 -10.04 -8.43 -2.50
CA GLY A 165 -11.29 -9.16 -2.27
C GLY A 165 -11.42 -10.42 -3.11
N VAL A 166 -10.68 -10.54 -4.21
CA VAL A 166 -10.64 -11.74 -5.05
C VAL A 166 -9.93 -12.92 -4.37
N TYR A 167 -9.09 -12.64 -3.36
CA TYR A 167 -8.29 -13.63 -2.63
C TYR A 167 -8.79 -13.88 -1.20
N GLN A 168 -9.97 -13.37 -0.83
CA GLN A 168 -10.49 -13.53 0.53
C GLN A 168 -10.61 -15.02 0.91
N ASN A 169 -10.20 -15.37 2.12
CA ASN A 169 -10.16 -16.73 2.66
C ASN A 169 -9.26 -17.71 1.90
N GLN A 170 -8.39 -17.21 1.02
CA GLN A 170 -7.40 -18.06 0.36
C GLN A 170 -6.13 -18.14 1.18
N GLU A 171 -5.49 -19.30 1.14
CA GLU A 171 -4.19 -19.55 1.72
C GLU A 171 -3.10 -18.84 0.92
N VAL A 172 -2.22 -18.13 1.61
CA VAL A 172 -1.11 -17.37 1.04
C VAL A 172 0.18 -17.82 1.72
N PRO A 173 1.17 -18.34 0.97
CA PRO A 173 2.48 -18.61 1.53
C PRO A 173 3.19 -17.29 1.87
N VAL A 174 3.71 -17.20 3.10
CA VAL A 174 4.47 -16.06 3.63
C VAL A 174 5.86 -16.52 4.01
N SER A 175 6.86 -16.04 3.29
CA SER A 175 8.26 -16.35 3.55
C SER A 175 8.90 -15.26 4.43
N PHE A 176 9.53 -15.67 5.52
CA PHE A 176 10.22 -14.80 6.47
C PHE A 176 11.73 -14.92 6.28
N ASN A 177 12.39 -13.80 6.06
CA ASN A 177 13.80 -13.72 5.67
C ASN A 177 14.66 -12.91 6.66
N ALA A 178 14.07 -12.12 7.55
CA ALA A 178 14.80 -11.42 8.59
C ALA A 178 13.92 -11.12 9.82
N PHE A 179 14.56 -11.10 10.98
CA PHE A 179 14.00 -10.58 12.23
C PHE A 179 14.69 -9.25 12.56
N LEU A 180 13.89 -8.20 12.78
CA LEU A 180 14.39 -6.86 13.13
C LEU A 180 13.82 -6.43 14.47
N TYR A 181 14.66 -5.82 15.30
CA TYR A 181 14.24 -5.36 16.61
C TYR A 181 15.06 -4.18 17.14
N THR A 182 14.41 -3.41 18.02
CA THR A 182 14.99 -2.39 18.89
C THR A 182 14.54 -2.66 20.34
N ASP A 183 14.93 -1.80 21.27
CA ASP A 183 14.38 -1.75 22.62
C ASP A 183 12.86 -1.41 22.66
N LYS A 184 12.29 -0.92 21.55
CA LYS A 184 10.91 -0.41 21.49
C LYS A 184 9.96 -1.21 20.60
N MET A 185 10.47 -2.01 19.68
CA MET A 185 9.62 -2.75 18.73
C MET A 185 10.36 -3.92 18.10
N ALA A 186 9.61 -4.91 17.64
CA ALA A 186 10.14 -6.05 16.92
C ALA A 186 9.18 -6.51 15.82
N ALA A 187 9.75 -6.93 14.69
CA ALA A 187 8.99 -7.43 13.55
C ALA A 187 9.78 -8.48 12.73
N LEU A 188 9.04 -9.34 12.04
CA LEU A 188 9.58 -10.23 11.02
C LEU A 188 9.34 -9.63 9.64
N GLU A 189 10.41 -9.47 8.86
CA GLU A 189 10.35 -9.12 7.44
C GLU A 189 9.72 -10.27 6.66
N ALA A 190 8.73 -9.94 5.83
CA ALA A 190 7.90 -10.91 5.13
C ALA A 190 7.91 -10.68 3.63
N GLN A 191 7.86 -11.77 2.88
CA GLN A 191 7.63 -11.80 1.45
C GLN A 191 6.41 -12.69 1.19
N LEU A 192 5.49 -12.17 0.39
CA LEU A 192 4.27 -12.89 0.04
C LEU A 192 4.48 -13.64 -1.27
N GLY A 193 3.98 -14.87 -1.31
CA GLY A 193 4.08 -15.70 -2.50
C GLY A 193 2.89 -15.52 -3.44
N THR A 194 2.56 -16.62 -4.11
CA THR A 194 1.64 -16.66 -5.24
C THR A 194 0.38 -17.43 -4.88
N VAL A 195 -0.77 -16.95 -5.34
CA VAL A 195 -2.07 -17.61 -5.21
C VAL A 195 -2.68 -17.73 -6.61
N ASN A 196 -3.07 -18.94 -7.02
CA ASN A 196 -3.62 -19.19 -8.37
C ASN A 196 -2.75 -18.68 -9.54
N GLY A 197 -1.42 -18.66 -9.36
CA GLY A 197 -0.49 -18.12 -10.37
C GLY A 197 -0.30 -16.60 -10.33
N GLU A 198 -1.04 -15.87 -9.47
CA GLU A 198 -0.90 -14.43 -9.29
C GLU A 198 -0.10 -14.11 -8.02
N LYS A 199 0.91 -13.25 -8.15
CA LYS A 199 1.73 -12.82 -7.03
C LYS A 199 0.92 -11.88 -6.13
N ILE A 200 0.91 -12.15 -4.83
CA ILE A 200 0.30 -11.24 -3.85
C ILE A 200 1.34 -10.21 -3.44
N ASP A 201 1.14 -8.95 -3.83
CA ASP A 201 2.01 -7.85 -3.39
C ASP A 201 1.33 -7.04 -2.30
N SER A 202 2.07 -6.68 -1.25
CA SER A 202 1.63 -5.65 -0.30
C SER A 202 1.79 -4.26 -0.92
N LYS A 203 0.94 -3.31 -0.50
CA LYS A 203 1.10 -1.88 -0.80
C LYS A 203 2.09 -1.20 0.15
N ASN A 204 2.49 -1.85 1.22
CA ASN A 204 3.56 -1.36 2.07
C ASN A 204 4.92 -1.68 1.43
N ASP A 205 5.83 -0.71 1.40
CA ASP A 205 7.19 -0.88 0.86
C ASP A 205 7.98 -1.98 1.59
N TRP A 206 7.68 -2.17 2.88
CA TRP A 206 8.29 -3.17 3.73
C TRP A 206 7.21 -4.05 4.39
N PRO A 207 6.80 -5.15 3.73
CA PRO A 207 5.84 -6.09 4.31
C PRO A 207 6.47 -6.80 5.51
N HIS A 208 5.75 -6.82 6.63
CA HIS A 208 6.24 -7.39 7.87
C HIS A 208 5.10 -7.85 8.77
N VAL A 209 5.44 -8.69 9.76
CA VAL A 209 4.60 -9.01 10.92
C VAL A 209 5.15 -8.26 12.12
N THR A 210 4.38 -7.32 12.67
CA THR A 210 4.71 -6.71 13.97
C THR A 210 4.49 -7.74 15.08
N LEU A 211 5.53 -8.00 15.86
CA LEU A 211 5.49 -8.99 16.96
C LEU A 211 5.20 -8.33 18.30
N TRP A 212 5.81 -7.17 18.53
CA TRP A 212 5.73 -6.46 19.79
C TRP A 212 6.06 -4.98 19.61
N THR A 213 5.42 -4.14 20.42
CA THR A 213 5.81 -2.74 20.63
C THR A 213 5.77 -2.41 22.11
N ALA A 214 6.67 -1.53 22.54
CA ALA A 214 6.69 -1.01 23.90
C ALA A 214 5.41 -0.21 24.21
N PRO A 215 5.02 -0.09 25.49
CA PRO A 215 3.88 0.75 25.88
C PRO A 215 3.99 2.17 25.31
N GLY A 216 2.91 2.65 24.68
CA GLY A 216 2.84 3.96 24.04
C GLY A 216 3.40 4.04 22.62
N VAL A 217 4.04 2.97 22.10
CA VAL A 217 4.52 2.88 20.72
C VAL A 217 3.45 2.24 19.85
N ALA A 218 3.05 2.94 18.79
CA ALA A 218 2.02 2.43 17.89
C ALA A 218 2.60 1.34 16.96
N PRO A 219 1.86 0.25 16.66
CA PRO A 219 2.34 -0.79 15.74
C PRO A 219 2.81 -0.28 14.37
N LYS A 220 2.19 0.80 13.87
CA LYS A 220 2.58 1.45 12.61
C LYS A 220 4.04 1.95 12.60
N GLU A 221 4.64 2.19 13.76
CA GLU A 221 6.02 2.65 13.87
C GLU A 221 7.02 1.55 13.50
N ALA A 222 6.61 0.27 13.55
CA ALA A 222 7.43 -0.85 13.08
C ALA A 222 7.86 -0.70 11.61
N ASN A 223 7.11 0.04 10.79
CA ASN A 223 7.51 0.39 9.42
C ASN A 223 8.86 1.12 9.33
N MET A 224 9.35 1.70 10.43
CA MET A 224 10.62 2.42 10.49
C MET A 224 11.84 1.51 10.76
N LEU A 225 11.62 0.24 11.10
CA LEU A 225 12.70 -0.70 11.45
C LEU A 225 13.80 -0.81 10.38
N PRO A 226 13.51 -0.84 9.06
CA PRO A 226 14.55 -0.84 8.04
C PRO A 226 15.44 0.40 8.06
N GLN A 227 14.84 1.59 8.26
CA GLN A 227 15.58 2.85 8.37
C GLN A 227 16.41 2.88 9.66
N LEU A 228 15.84 2.41 10.78
CA LEU A 228 16.55 2.30 12.05
C LEU A 228 17.74 1.32 11.96
N PHE A 229 17.59 0.21 11.23
CA PHE A 229 18.72 -0.69 10.97
C PHE A 229 19.81 0.00 10.15
N SER A 230 19.41 0.75 9.11
CA SER A 230 20.34 1.49 8.25
C SER A 230 21.09 2.61 8.99
N SER A 231 20.50 3.17 10.06
CA SER A 231 21.15 4.16 10.94
C SER A 231 21.89 3.54 12.14
N GLY A 232 21.95 2.20 12.25
CA GLY A 232 22.60 1.48 13.35
C GLY A 232 21.83 1.48 14.67
N GLN A 233 20.54 1.85 14.64
CA GLN A 233 19.65 1.94 15.80
C GLN A 233 18.76 0.70 15.99
N ALA A 234 18.75 -0.22 15.03
CA ALA A 234 18.09 -1.52 15.14
C ALA A 234 19.06 -2.66 14.84
N LYS A 235 18.75 -3.84 15.36
CA LYS A 235 19.42 -5.09 15.03
C LYS A 235 18.62 -5.82 13.95
N ARG A 236 19.32 -6.57 13.09
CA ARG A 236 18.75 -7.43 12.06
C ARG A 236 19.42 -8.80 12.11
N VAL A 237 18.63 -9.85 12.20
CA VAL A 237 19.06 -11.24 12.14
C VAL A 237 18.48 -11.86 10.88
N LEU A 238 19.34 -12.39 10.02
CA LEU A 238 18.92 -13.02 8.77
C LEU A 238 18.38 -14.42 9.03
N ILE A 239 17.37 -14.80 8.25
CA ILE A 239 16.76 -16.13 8.26
C ILE A 239 17.09 -16.75 6.90
N ASP A 240 18.14 -17.58 6.89
CA ASP A 240 18.63 -18.26 5.69
C ASP A 240 18.82 -19.77 5.97
N PRO A 241 18.07 -20.67 5.31
CA PRO A 241 17.06 -20.38 4.29
C PRO A 241 15.80 -19.71 4.88
N PRO A 242 15.06 -18.90 4.08
CA PRO A 242 13.80 -18.31 4.52
C PRO A 242 12.79 -19.37 4.98
N ILE A 243 12.08 -19.07 6.07
CA ILE A 243 11.05 -19.96 6.62
C ILE A 243 9.70 -19.53 6.06
N THR A 244 8.96 -20.45 5.43
CA THR A 244 7.64 -20.16 4.86
C THR A 244 6.55 -20.71 5.76
N ILE A 245 5.57 -19.87 6.09
CA ILE A 245 4.36 -20.22 6.85
C ILE A 245 3.15 -19.86 5.97
N THR A 246 2.17 -20.76 5.91
CA THR A 246 0.91 -20.48 5.23
C THR A 246 0.01 -19.64 6.12
N GLY A 247 -0.42 -18.48 5.64
CA GLY A 247 -1.44 -17.66 6.29
C GLY A 247 -2.73 -17.60 5.46
N VAL A 248 -3.76 -16.98 6.01
CA VAL A 248 -5.05 -16.76 5.33
C VAL A 248 -5.27 -15.28 5.09
N LEU A 249 -5.59 -14.90 3.86
CA LEU A 249 -5.93 -13.53 3.52
C LEU A 249 -7.35 -13.19 3.97
N ASP A 250 -7.48 -12.13 4.77
CA ASP A 250 -8.79 -11.65 5.21
C ASP A 250 -8.80 -10.12 5.43
N PHE A 251 -9.98 -9.60 5.78
CA PHE A 251 -10.26 -8.19 6.00
C PHE A 251 -10.61 -7.90 7.46
N TYR A 252 -10.15 -6.73 7.93
CA TYR A 252 -10.30 -6.26 9.31
C TYR A 252 -10.79 -4.83 9.34
#